data_AF-A0A660A866-F1
#
_entry.id   AF-A0A660A866-F1
#
_cell.length_a   1.000
_cell.length_b   1.000
_cell.length_c   1.000
_cell.angle_alpha   90.00
_cell.angle_beta   90.00
_cell.angle_gamma   90.00
#
_symmetry.space_group_name_H-M   'P 1'
#
loop_
_entity.id
_entity.type
_entity.pdbx_description
1 polymer ?
#
loop_
_entity_poly.entity_id
_entity_poly.type
_entity_poly.pdbx_seq_one_letter_code
_entity_poly.pdbx_strand_id
1 'polypeptide(L)'
;AIVPILWGILVGYVVALLVGILTGQEIVDFTNVAQAKWFSIPSVEIPFLTYGVKFYPSAILTMAPIAFVTMTEHFGHIMVLNSLTKRDYFKDPGLEKTLTGDGFAQMIAGFLGAPPVTSYGENIGVMALNKIFS
;
A
#
# COMPACT_ATOMS: atom_id res chain seq x y z
N ALA A 1 -6.16 -1.46 -14.22
CA ALA A 1 -6.99 -0.23 -14.32
C ALA A 1 -6.40 0.96 -13.51
N ILE A 2 -5.07 1.02 -13.28
CA ILE A 2 -4.41 2.11 -12.52
C ILE A 2 -4.16 3.35 -13.38
N VAL A 3 -3.87 3.14 -14.67
CA VAL A 3 -3.50 4.20 -15.61
C VAL A 3 -4.54 5.35 -15.65
N PRO A 4 -5.86 5.10 -15.66
CA PRO A 4 -6.85 6.18 -15.58
C PRO A 4 -6.82 6.98 -14.28
N ILE A 5 -6.54 6.34 -13.13
CA ILE A 5 -6.45 7.03 -11.84
C ILE A 5 -5.24 7.97 -11.85
N LEU A 6 -4.08 7.50 -12.33
CA LEU A 6 -2.89 8.33 -12.50
C LEU A 6 -3.14 9.50 -13.45
N TRP A 7 -3.79 9.27 -14.59
CA TRP A 7 -4.18 10.35 -15.49
C TRP A 7 -5.14 11.35 -14.85
N GLY A 8 -6.09 10.88 -14.06
CA GLY A 8 -7.00 11.74 -13.30
C GLY A 8 -6.25 12.66 -12.34
N ILE A 9 -5.30 12.11 -11.58
CA ILE A 9 -4.45 12.89 -10.66
C ILE A 9 -3.58 13.89 -11.43
N LEU A 10 -2.95 13.47 -12.53
CA LEU A 10 -2.09 14.34 -13.35
C LEU A 10 -2.89 15.49 -13.97
N VAL A 11 -4.00 15.19 -14.64
CA VAL A 11 -4.88 16.21 -15.24
C VAL A 11 -5.43 17.12 -14.15
N GLY A 12 -5.84 16.58 -13.01
CA GLY A 12 -6.29 17.36 -11.86
C GLY A 12 -5.24 18.37 -11.37
N TYR A 13 -3.98 17.94 -11.25
CA TYR A 13 -2.88 18.82 -10.91
C TYR A 13 -2.63 19.90 -11.97
N VAL A 14 -2.63 19.54 -13.25
CA VAL A 14 -2.46 20.51 -14.36
C VAL A 14 -3.56 21.56 -14.33
N VAL A 15 -4.81 21.14 -14.14
CA VAL A 15 -5.94 22.06 -14.01
C VAL A 15 -5.80 22.95 -12.78
N ALA A 16 -5.40 22.40 -11.63
CA ALA A 16 -5.17 23.20 -10.41
C ALA A 16 -4.10 24.29 -10.63
N LEU A 17 -3.02 23.98 -11.36
CA LEU A 17 -1.99 24.95 -11.71
C LEU A 17 -2.51 26.03 -12.68
N LEU A 18 -3.25 25.64 -13.73
CA LEU A 18 -3.82 26.58 -14.69
C LEU A 18 -4.82 27.53 -14.02
N VAL A 19 -5.70 27.00 -13.16
CA VAL A 19 -6.65 27.83 -12.42
C VAL A 19 -5.89 28.79 -11.50
N GLY A 20 -4.88 28.33 -10.76
CA GLY A 20 -4.09 29.19 -9.88
C GLY A 20 -3.40 30.34 -10.61
N ILE A 21 -2.87 30.08 -11.81
CA ILE A 21 -2.29 31.12 -12.69
C ILE A 21 -3.36 32.12 -13.16
N LEU A 22 -4.55 31.65 -13.53
CA LEU A 22 -5.62 32.49 -14.09
C LEU A 22 -6.37 33.32 -13.04
N THR A 23 -6.55 32.79 -11.83
CA THR A 23 -7.27 33.47 -10.73
C THR A 23 -6.34 34.18 -9.76
N GLY A 24 -5.02 33.97 -9.86
CA GLY A 24 -4.03 34.52 -8.93
C GLY A 24 -4.08 33.90 -7.53
N GLN A 25 -4.79 32.79 -7.35
CA GLN A 25 -4.82 32.06 -6.08
C GLN A 25 -3.80 30.92 -6.08
N GLU A 26 -3.01 30.81 -5.01
CA GLU A 26 -2.07 29.70 -4.83
C GLU A 26 -2.83 28.44 -4.39
N ILE A 27 -3.20 27.60 -5.36
CA ILE A 27 -3.87 26.32 -5.11
C ILE A 27 -2.85 25.21 -4.80
N VAL A 28 -1.62 25.35 -5.30
CA VAL A 28 -0.54 24.37 -5.14
C VAL A 28 0.72 25.07 -4.63
N ASP A 29 1.23 24.63 -3.48
CA ASP A 29 2.46 25.16 -2.88
C ASP A 29 3.64 24.19 -3.09
N PHE A 30 4.66 24.66 -3.79
CA PHE A 30 5.89 23.90 -4.08
C PHE A 30 7.05 24.22 -3.12
N THR A 31 6.84 25.07 -2.11
CA THR A 31 7.89 25.48 -1.16
C THR A 31 8.55 24.28 -0.50
N ASN A 32 7.76 23.31 -0.05
CA ASN A 32 8.28 22.09 0.57
C ASN A 32 9.11 21.23 -0.39
N VAL A 33 8.77 21.22 -1.69
CA VAL A 33 9.51 20.49 -2.71
C VAL A 33 10.84 21.19 -3.00
N ALA A 34 10.84 22.52 -3.10
CA ALA A 34 12.03 23.32 -3.34
C ALA A 34 13.03 23.25 -2.15
N GLN A 35 12.53 23.08 -0.93
CA GLN A 35 13.33 22.95 0.29
C GLN A 35 13.72 21.50 0.61
N ALA A 36 13.15 20.52 -0.07
CA ALA A 36 13.42 19.11 0.19
C ALA A 36 14.86 18.74 -0.16
N LYS A 37 15.45 17.85 0.64
CA LYS A 37 16.76 17.26 0.34
C LYS A 37 16.60 16.21 -0.76
N TRP A 38 17.60 16.13 -1.64
CA TRP A 38 17.69 15.05 -2.65
C TRP A 38 17.76 13.65 -2.04
N PHE A 39 18.37 13.53 -0.86
CA PHE A 39 18.41 12.29 -0.08
C PHE A 39 17.94 12.56 1.35
N SER A 40 16.98 11.76 1.79
CA SER A 40 16.50 11.76 3.17
C SER A 40 16.24 10.33 3.60
N ILE A 41 16.64 10.00 4.83
CA ILE A 41 16.29 8.73 5.46
C ILE A 41 14.85 8.88 5.98
N PRO A 42 13.93 7.95 5.66
CA PRO A 42 12.58 7.97 6.21
C PRO A 42 12.60 7.93 7.74
N SER A 43 11.68 8.65 8.38
CA SER A 43 11.46 8.51 9.82
C SER A 43 10.90 7.12 10.10
N VAL A 44 11.67 6.29 10.81
CA VAL A 44 11.25 4.96 11.23
C VAL A 44 10.97 5.00 12.73
N GLU A 45 9.78 4.58 13.12
CA GLU A 45 9.39 4.49 14.54
C GLU A 45 9.64 3.07 15.03
N ILE A 46 10.88 2.79 15.45
CA ILE A 46 11.23 1.46 15.93
C ILE A 46 10.92 1.37 17.44
N PRO A 47 10.12 0.37 17.87
CA PRO A 47 9.88 0.11 19.28
C PRO A 47 11.20 0.02 20.06
N PHE A 48 11.25 0.59 21.28
CA PHE A 48 12.40 0.63 22.18
C PHE A 48 13.57 1.56 21.76
N LEU A 49 13.71 1.89 20.48
CA LEU A 49 14.75 2.80 19.98
C LEU A 49 14.23 4.24 19.85
N THR A 50 13.05 4.40 19.24
CA THR A 50 12.46 5.72 18.95
C THR A 50 11.47 6.16 20.03
N TYR A 51 10.83 5.21 20.72
CA TYR A 51 9.86 5.50 21.78
C TYR A 51 9.78 4.37 22.82
N GLY A 52 9.30 4.71 24.03
CA GLY A 52 9.03 3.74 25.09
C GLY A 52 7.82 2.89 24.76
N VAL A 53 7.99 1.57 24.67
CA VAL A 53 6.92 0.64 24.32
C VAL A 53 5.88 0.61 25.44
N LYS A 54 4.65 0.97 25.09
CA LYS A 54 3.50 0.87 25.98
C LYS A 54 2.57 -0.21 25.43
N PHE A 55 2.27 -1.18 26.27
CA PHE A 55 1.33 -2.24 25.93
C PHE A 55 -0.09 -1.77 26.26
N TYR A 56 -0.91 -1.59 25.22
CA TYR A 56 -2.31 -1.19 25.34
C TYR A 56 -3.20 -2.35 24.86
N PRO A 57 -3.61 -3.28 25.76
CA PRO A 57 -4.41 -4.45 25.38
C PRO A 57 -5.70 -4.10 24.65
N SER A 58 -6.35 -3.00 25.06
CA SER A 58 -7.57 -2.51 24.42
C SER A 58 -7.33 -2.12 22.97
N ALA A 59 -6.27 -1.37 22.67
CA ALA A 59 -5.92 -0.95 21.32
C ALA A 59 -5.58 -2.15 20.42
N ILE A 60 -4.85 -3.13 20.96
CA ILE A 60 -4.54 -4.38 20.25
C ILE A 60 -5.82 -5.12 19.91
N LEU A 61 -6.74 -5.27 20.87
CA LEU A 61 -7.99 -6.00 20.65
C LEU A 61 -8.92 -5.27 19.67
N THR A 62 -8.90 -3.93 19.64
CA THR A 62 -9.67 -3.16 18.64
C THR A 62 -9.06 -3.21 17.24
N MET A 63 -7.74 -3.39 17.13
CA MET A 63 -7.06 -3.54 15.83
C MET A 63 -7.10 -4.97 15.30
N ALA A 64 -7.17 -5.97 16.19
CA ALA A 64 -7.17 -7.38 15.82
C ALA A 64 -8.19 -7.75 14.72
N PRO A 65 -9.41 -7.20 14.68
CA PRO A 65 -10.36 -7.48 13.61
C PRO A 65 -9.88 -7.09 12.20
N ILE A 66 -9.00 -6.10 12.07
CA ILE A 66 -8.46 -5.66 10.76
C ILE A 66 -7.66 -6.78 10.09
N ALA A 67 -7.03 -7.65 10.88
CA ALA A 67 -6.33 -8.81 10.34
C ALA A 67 -7.27 -9.73 9.55
N PHE A 68 -8.54 -9.87 9.94
CA PHE A 68 -9.49 -10.65 9.15
C PHE A 68 -9.79 -10.03 7.80
N VAL A 69 -9.85 -8.68 7.73
CA VAL A 69 -10.05 -7.96 6.48
C VAL A 69 -8.89 -8.22 5.52
N THR A 70 -7.65 -8.03 5.98
CA THR A 70 -6.45 -8.25 5.15
C THR A 70 -6.30 -9.73 4.75
N MET A 71 -6.63 -10.67 5.63
CA MET A 71 -6.66 -12.10 5.28
C MET A 71 -7.69 -12.40 4.17
N THR A 72 -8.91 -11.85 4.26
CA THR A 72 -9.92 -12.03 3.21
C THR A 72 -9.52 -11.37 1.89
N GLU A 73 -8.84 -10.22 1.95
CA GLU A 73 -8.30 -9.53 0.77
C GLU A 73 -7.20 -10.37 0.10
N HIS A 74 -6.26 -10.91 0.88
CA HIS A 74 -5.24 -11.83 0.38
C HIS A 74 -5.84 -13.07 -0.28
N PHE A 75 -6.87 -13.68 0.31
CA PHE A 75 -7.59 -14.79 -0.31
C PHE A 75 -8.25 -14.39 -1.63
N GLY A 76 -8.88 -13.22 -1.68
CA GLY A 76 -9.42 -12.64 -2.90
C GLY A 76 -8.38 -12.54 -4.01
N HIS A 77 -7.22 -11.98 -3.69
CA HIS A 77 -6.09 -11.84 -4.61
C HIS A 77 -5.56 -13.18 -5.12
N ILE A 78 -5.39 -14.17 -4.24
CA ILE A 78 -4.96 -15.53 -4.63
C ILE A 78 -6.00 -16.20 -5.54
N MET A 79 -7.30 -16.07 -5.25
CA MET A 79 -8.35 -16.63 -6.11
C MET A 79 -8.34 -16.02 -7.52
N VAL A 80 -8.20 -14.70 -7.61
CA VAL A 80 -8.11 -14.01 -8.90
C VAL A 80 -6.84 -14.45 -9.64
N LEU A 81 -5.69 -14.49 -8.97
CA LEU A 81 -4.43 -14.97 -9.55
C LEU A 81 -4.52 -16.42 -10.06
N ASN A 82 -5.15 -17.33 -9.30
CA ASN A 82 -5.37 -18.70 -9.74
C ASN A 82 -6.19 -18.74 -11.04
N SER A 83 -7.25 -17.93 -11.10
CA SER A 83 -8.14 -17.88 -12.27
C SER A 83 -7.44 -17.37 -13.53
N LEU A 84 -6.53 -16.41 -13.37
CA LEU A 84 -5.77 -15.75 -14.43
C LEU A 84 -4.60 -16.60 -14.93
N THR A 85 -3.84 -17.18 -14.00
CA THR A 85 -2.61 -17.94 -14.29
C THR A 85 -2.86 -19.43 -14.55
N LYS A 86 -4.08 -19.92 -14.26
CA LYS A 86 -4.44 -21.35 -14.32
C LYS A 86 -3.56 -22.25 -13.45
N ARG A 87 -2.97 -21.68 -12.39
CA ARG A 87 -2.19 -22.39 -11.35
C ARG A 87 -2.94 -22.35 -10.03
N ASP A 88 -2.78 -23.38 -9.21
CA ASP A 88 -3.38 -23.42 -7.88
C ASP A 88 -2.37 -23.02 -6.81
N TYR A 89 -2.35 -21.72 -6.48
CA TYR A 89 -1.50 -21.18 -5.42
C TYR A 89 -1.95 -21.55 -4.00
N PHE A 90 -3.16 -22.12 -3.82
CA PHE A 90 -3.56 -22.69 -2.53
C PHE A 90 -2.79 -23.97 -2.22
N LYS A 91 -2.37 -24.70 -3.27
CA LYS A 91 -1.59 -25.94 -3.17
C LYS A 91 -0.09 -25.74 -3.34
N ASP A 92 0.33 -24.97 -4.33
CA ASP A 92 1.75 -24.69 -4.61
C ASP A 92 1.93 -23.21 -5.00
N PRO A 93 2.56 -22.37 -4.17
CA PRO A 93 3.46 -22.71 -3.05
C PRO A 93 2.75 -23.12 -1.75
N GLY A 94 1.42 -22.96 -1.67
CA GLY A 94 0.61 -23.29 -0.51
C GLY A 94 0.07 -22.03 0.18
N LEU A 95 -1.20 -22.06 0.62
CA LEU A 95 -1.82 -20.93 1.32
C LEU A 95 -1.06 -20.55 2.59
N GLU A 96 -0.55 -21.55 3.31
CA GLU A 96 0.26 -21.36 4.50
C GLU A 96 1.49 -20.48 4.24
N LYS A 97 2.17 -20.67 3.10
CA LYS A 97 3.38 -19.92 2.76
C LYS A 97 3.06 -18.52 2.30
N THR A 98 2.02 -18.36 1.47
CA THR A 98 1.63 -17.03 0.97
C THR A 98 1.08 -16.16 2.10
N LEU A 99 0.26 -16.73 2.99
CA LEU A 99 -0.31 -16.01 4.13
C LEU A 99 0.73 -15.71 5.22
N THR A 100 1.65 -16.64 5.50
CA THR A 100 2.75 -16.38 6.43
C THR A 100 3.68 -15.29 5.89
N GLY A 101 3.93 -15.25 4.57
CA GLY A 101 4.70 -14.19 3.94
C GLY A 101 4.04 -12.82 4.10
N ASP A 102 2.73 -12.72 3.86
CA ASP A 102 1.95 -11.49 4.04
C ASP A 102 1.95 -11.03 5.50
N GLY A 103 1.67 -11.93 6.45
CA GLY A 103 1.72 -11.64 7.87
C GLY A 103 3.11 -11.24 8.37
N PHE A 104 4.17 -11.86 7.84
CA PHE A 104 5.55 -11.50 8.17
C PHE A 104 5.91 -10.09 7.66
N ALA A 105 5.49 -9.74 6.45
CA ALA A 105 5.64 -8.40 5.92
C ALA A 105 4.88 -7.37 6.78
N GLN A 106 3.67 -7.69 7.23
CA GLN A 106 2.88 -6.84 8.15
C GLN A 106 3.59 -6.65 9.50
N MET A 107 4.17 -7.71 10.07
CA MET A 107 4.94 -7.59 11.32
C MET A 107 6.14 -6.65 11.15
N ILE A 108 6.92 -6.81 10.08
CA ILE A 108 8.05 -5.92 9.79
C ILE A 108 7.57 -4.48 9.60
N ALA A 109 6.51 -4.26 8.82
CA ALA A 109 5.92 -2.94 8.63
C ALA A 109 5.53 -2.31 9.97
N GLY A 110 4.83 -3.04 10.84
CA GLY A 110 4.45 -2.58 12.17
C GLY A 110 5.65 -2.25 13.06
N PHE A 111 6.73 -3.03 13.03
CA PHE A 111 7.98 -2.73 13.76
C PHE A 111 8.72 -1.49 13.23
N LEU A 112 8.48 -1.10 11.98
CA LEU A 112 9.05 0.10 11.38
C LEU A 112 8.12 1.33 11.54
N GLY A 113 6.96 1.17 12.17
CA GLY A 113 5.94 2.21 12.30
C GLY A 113 5.09 2.43 11.05
N ALA A 114 5.16 1.52 10.08
CA ALA A 114 4.34 1.56 8.88
C ALA A 114 2.94 0.96 9.15
N PRO A 115 1.91 1.40 8.40
CA PRO A 115 0.57 0.82 8.50
C PRO A 115 0.55 -0.65 8.04
N PRO A 116 -0.51 -1.42 8.37
CA PRO A 116 -0.71 -2.76 7.83
C PRO A 116 -0.66 -2.77 6.30
N VAL A 117 0.06 -3.74 5.74
CA VAL A 117 0.27 -3.90 4.30
C VAL A 117 -0.37 -5.20 3.82
N THR A 118 -0.74 -5.27 2.54
CA THR A 118 -1.13 -6.52 1.88
C THR A 118 -0.82 -6.46 0.38
N SER A 119 -1.16 -7.53 -0.35
CA SER A 119 -1.01 -7.61 -1.80
C SER A 119 -1.86 -6.56 -2.52
N TYR A 120 -1.34 -5.98 -3.61
CA TYR A 120 -2.05 -4.94 -4.38
C TYR A 120 -2.94 -5.54 -5.48
N GLY A 121 -4.25 -5.40 -5.31
CA GLY A 121 -5.24 -5.82 -6.30
C GLY A 121 -5.11 -5.06 -7.63
N GLU A 122 -4.61 -3.83 -7.60
CA GLU A 122 -4.45 -3.08 -8.83
C GLU A 122 -3.36 -3.65 -9.74
N ASN A 123 -2.29 -4.20 -9.17
CA ASN A 123 -1.22 -4.89 -9.92
C ASN A 123 -1.76 -6.18 -10.56
N ILE A 124 -2.60 -6.93 -9.83
CA ILE A 124 -3.31 -8.10 -10.38
C ILE A 124 -4.21 -7.70 -11.54
N GLY A 125 -4.89 -6.55 -11.43
CA GLY A 125 -5.67 -5.98 -12.53
C GLY A 125 -4.84 -5.65 -13.77
N VAL A 126 -3.57 -5.25 -13.63
CA VAL A 126 -2.67 -5.05 -14.78
C VAL A 126 -2.26 -6.39 -15.40
N MET A 127 -1.92 -7.38 -14.57
CA MET A 127 -1.60 -8.73 -15.05
C MET A 127 -2.78 -9.38 -15.79
N ALA A 128 -4.02 -9.15 -15.32
CA ALA A 128 -5.23 -9.62 -15.98
C ALA A 128 -5.40 -9.07 -17.40
N LEU A 129 -5.03 -7.80 -17.62
CA LEU A 129 -5.14 -7.12 -18.91
C LEU A 129 -4.04 -7.55 -19.88
N ASN A 130 -2.79 -7.57 -19.39
CA ASN A 130 -1.63 -7.78 -20.24
C ASN A 130 -1.26 -9.27 -20.40
N LYS A 131 -1.81 -10.16 -19.56
CA LYS A 131 -1.50 -11.60 -19.52
C LYS A 131 -0.02 -11.93 -19.34
N ILE A 132 0.73 -11.04 -18.71
CA ILE A 132 2.13 -11.23 -18.36
C ILE A 132 2.16 -11.52 -16.86
N PHE A 133 2.66 -12.70 -16.48
CA PHE A 133 2.66 -13.23 -15.10
C PHE A 133 4.07 -13.65 -14.65
N SER A 134 5.10 -13.14 -15.32
CA SER A 134 6.51 -13.51 -15.13
C SER A 134 7.02 -13.26 -13.72
#